data_AF-A0A540VA23-F1
#
_entry.id   AF-A0A540VA23-F1
#
_cell.length_a   1.000
_cell.length_b   1.000
_cell.length_c   1.000
_cell.angle_alpha   90.00
_cell.angle_beta   90.00
_cell.angle_gamma   90.00
#
_symmetry.space_group_name_H-M   'P 1'
#
loop_
_entity.id
_entity.type
_entity.pdbx_description
1 polymer ?
#
loop_
_entity_poly.entity_id
_entity_poly.type
_entity_poly.pdbx_seq_one_letter_code
_entity_poly.pdbx_strand_id
1 'polypeptide(L)'
;FSLFSLQTDTTYINFGFWDMIRSAEPDGYYNARVEGLVARHEGKKSLYSRSTYDQETFWQNYDRAAYKALKSECDPGGRFPGLYEKAVQRQ
;
A
#
# COMPACT_ATOMS: atom_id res chain seq x y z
N PHE A 1 12.49 -10.31 4.72
CA PHE A 1 11.03 -10.16 4.95
C PHE A 1 10.37 -9.75 3.65
N SER A 2 9.30 -10.44 3.22
CA SER A 2 8.54 -10.05 2.03
C SER A 2 7.21 -9.48 2.46
N LEU A 3 6.88 -8.26 2.01
CA LEU A 3 5.59 -7.63 2.32
C LEU A 3 4.46 -8.16 1.42
N PHE A 4 4.82 -8.64 0.23
CA PHE A 4 3.98 -9.41 -0.67
C PHE A 4 4.91 -10.16 -1.63
N SER A 5 4.51 -11.35 -2.07
CA SER A 5 5.32 -12.15 -2.98
C SER A 5 4.89 -11.95 -4.43
N LEU A 6 5.86 -11.99 -5.34
CA LEU A 6 5.65 -12.06 -6.79
C LEU A 6 6.07 -13.45 -7.28
N GLN A 7 5.36 -13.99 -8.26
CA GLN A 7 5.68 -15.26 -8.90
C GLN A 7 6.79 -15.05 -9.93
N THR A 8 7.82 -15.89 -9.93
CA THR A 8 9.00 -15.71 -10.78
C THR A 8 8.77 -16.05 -12.25
N ASP A 9 7.71 -16.80 -12.55
CA ASP A 9 7.27 -17.22 -13.88
C ASP A 9 6.15 -16.35 -14.46
N THR A 10 5.80 -15.25 -13.78
CA THR A 10 4.74 -14.33 -14.19
C THR A 10 5.33 -13.01 -14.69
N THR A 11 4.85 -12.53 -15.83
CA THR A 11 5.21 -11.20 -16.34
C THR A 11 4.37 -10.14 -15.66
N TYR A 12 5.01 -9.13 -15.07
CA TYR A 12 4.36 -8.00 -14.44
C TYR A 12 4.63 -6.72 -15.21
N ILE A 13 3.64 -5.82 -15.22
CA ILE A 13 3.79 -4.44 -15.68
C ILE A 13 3.71 -3.54 -14.46
N ASN A 14 4.72 -2.70 -14.27
CA ASN A 14 4.68 -1.64 -13.29
C ASN A 14 4.40 -0.31 -13.99
N PHE A 15 3.40 0.42 -13.50
CA PHE A 15 3.04 1.75 -13.99
C PHE A 15 2.69 2.64 -12.81
N GLY A 16 2.85 3.95 -13.01
CA GLY A 16 2.57 4.95 -12.00
C GLY A 16 1.97 6.19 -12.62
N PHE A 17 1.17 6.89 -11.83
CA PHE A 17 0.67 8.22 -12.14
C PHE A 17 1.48 9.23 -11.35
N TRP A 18 1.89 10.31 -12.01
CA TRP A 18 2.62 11.41 -11.40
C TRP A 18 1.78 12.68 -11.44
N ASP A 19 2.03 13.56 -10.47
CA ASP A 19 1.37 14.85 -10.29
C ASP A 19 -0.10 14.76 -9.84
N MET A 20 -0.68 15.92 -9.52
CA MET A 20 -2.06 16.09 -9.12
C MET A 20 -2.90 16.64 -10.28
N ILE A 21 -4.14 16.16 -10.38
CA ILE A 21 -5.13 16.76 -11.27
C ILE A 21 -6.05 17.69 -10.48
N ARG A 22 -6.42 18.82 -11.08
CA ARG A 22 -7.50 19.66 -10.53
C ARG A 22 -8.81 18.89 -10.66
N SER A 23 -9.50 18.69 -9.55
CA SER A 23 -10.72 17.90 -9.50
C SER A 23 -11.68 18.45 -8.44
N ALA A 24 -12.97 18.32 -8.68
CA ALA A 24 -14.01 18.56 -7.67
C ALA A 24 -14.23 17.34 -6.75
N GLU A 25 -13.64 16.19 -7.11
CA GLU A 25 -13.74 14.95 -6.35
C GLU A 25 -13.02 15.05 -4.98
N PRO A 26 -13.49 14.32 -3.96
CA PRO A 26 -12.84 14.30 -2.66
C PRO A 26 -11.42 13.73 -2.73
N ASP A 27 -10.59 14.15 -1.78
CA ASP A 27 -9.21 13.70 -1.65
C ASP A 27 -9.12 12.18 -1.54
N GLY A 28 -8.29 11.56 -2.38
CA GLY A 28 -8.15 10.10 -2.48
C GLY A 28 -9.10 9.41 -3.45
N TYR A 29 -10.08 10.10 -4.05
CA TYR A 29 -11.04 9.50 -5.00
C TYR A 29 -10.37 8.69 -6.12
N TYR A 30 -9.40 9.30 -6.82
CA TYR A 30 -8.71 8.61 -7.92
C TYR A 30 -7.79 7.49 -7.42
N ASN A 31 -7.19 7.65 -6.24
CA ASN A 31 -6.39 6.59 -5.63
C ASN A 31 -7.27 5.37 -5.34
N ALA A 32 -8.47 5.55 -4.78
CA ALA A 32 -9.42 4.48 -4.53
C ALA A 32 -9.87 3.79 -5.83
N ARG A 33 -10.06 4.57 -6.90
CA ARG A 33 -10.43 4.04 -8.21
C ARG A 33 -9.31 3.19 -8.83
N VAL A 34 -8.06 3.67 -8.76
CA VAL A 34 -6.87 2.92 -9.20
C VAL A 34 -6.68 1.66 -8.33
N GLU A 35 -6.86 1.76 -7.02
CA GLU A 35 -6.79 0.62 -6.10
C GLU A 35 -7.83 -0.46 -6.44
N GLY A 36 -9.06 -0.05 -6.78
CA GLY A 36 -10.09 -0.97 -7.23
C GLY A 36 -9.74 -1.67 -8.54
N LEU A 37 -9.08 -0.97 -9.48
CA LEU A 37 -8.58 -1.57 -10.71
C LEU A 37 -7.43 -2.55 -10.43
N VAL A 38 -6.47 -2.16 -9.58
CA VAL A 38 -5.36 -3.03 -9.17
C VAL A 38 -5.90 -4.30 -8.52
N ALA A 39 -6.83 -4.18 -7.58
CA ALA A 39 -7.45 -5.32 -6.90
C ALA A 39 -8.21 -6.25 -7.88
N ARG A 40 -8.95 -5.67 -8.84
CA ARG A 40 -9.66 -6.45 -9.88
C ARG A 40 -8.73 -7.28 -10.75
N HIS A 41 -7.50 -6.82 -10.96
CA HIS A 41 -6.48 -7.51 -11.75
C HIS A 41 -5.51 -8.32 -10.88
N GLU A 42 -5.85 -8.59 -9.62
CA GLU A 42 -5.00 -9.31 -8.66
C GLU A 42 -3.60 -8.67 -8.51
N GLY A 43 -3.50 -7.38 -8.83
CA GLY A 43 -2.27 -6.63 -8.79
C GLY A 43 -1.89 -6.22 -7.37
N LYS A 44 -0.68 -5.68 -7.25
CA LYS A 44 -0.17 -5.15 -5.99
C LYS A 44 0.12 -3.67 -6.12
N LYS A 45 -0.44 -2.88 -5.20
CA LYS A 45 -0.12 -1.46 -5.09
C LYS A 45 1.17 -1.28 -4.30
N SER A 46 2.10 -0.49 -4.83
CA SER A 46 3.29 -0.10 -4.09
C SER A 46 2.96 1.00 -3.07
N LEU A 47 3.45 0.86 -1.85
CA LEU A 47 3.15 1.75 -0.71
C LEU A 47 4.03 3.01 -0.65
N TYR A 48 4.47 3.52 -1.82
CA TYR A 48 5.18 4.79 -1.90
C TYR A 48 4.22 5.99 -1.88
N SER A 49 2.99 5.78 -2.34
CA SER A 49 1.95 6.80 -2.47
C SER A 49 0.83 6.55 -1.46
N ARG A 50 -0.04 7.55 -1.29
CA ARG A 50 -1.23 7.42 -0.44
C ARG A 50 -2.06 6.20 -0.84
N SER A 51 -2.42 5.40 0.15
CA SER A 51 -3.41 4.34 0.01
C SER A 51 -4.74 4.72 0.65
N THR A 52 -5.84 4.17 0.15
CA THR A 52 -7.22 4.45 0.59
C THR A 52 -7.95 3.21 1.11
N TYR A 53 -7.25 2.07 1.21
CA TYR A 53 -7.75 0.88 1.87
C TYR A 53 -8.09 1.14 3.34
N ASP A 54 -9.20 0.54 3.81
CA ASP A 54 -9.38 0.33 5.25
C ASP A 54 -8.30 -0.62 5.79
N GLN A 55 -8.18 -0.69 7.11
CA GLN A 55 -7.10 -1.43 7.76
C GLN A 55 -7.20 -2.95 7.52
N GLU A 56 -8.41 -3.50 7.44
CA GLU A 56 -8.60 -4.92 7.19
C GLU A 56 -8.14 -5.27 5.77
N THR A 57 -8.68 -4.56 4.77
CA THR A 57 -8.31 -4.70 3.36
C THR A 57 -6.81 -4.49 3.15
N PHE A 58 -6.20 -3.54 3.85
CA PHE A 58 -4.77 -3.31 3.78
C PHE A 58 -3.97 -4.56 4.19
N TRP A 59 -4.28 -5.16 5.34
CA TRP A 59 -3.56 -6.34 5.82
C TRP A 59 -3.97 -7.66 5.11
N GLN A 60 -5.05 -7.67 4.34
CA GLN A 60 -5.31 -8.75 3.37
C GLN A 60 -4.39 -8.65 2.16
N ASN A 61 -4.00 -7.43 1.78
CA ASN A 61 -3.13 -7.20 0.62
C ASN A 61 -1.63 -7.36 0.93
N TYR A 62 -1.23 -7.12 2.18
CA TYR A 62 0.16 -7.09 2.65
C TYR A 62 0.37 -7.97 3.88
N ASP A 63 1.53 -8.63 3.95
CA ASP A 63 1.87 -9.52 5.06
C ASP A 63 2.13 -8.73 6.36
N ARG A 64 1.13 -8.75 7.24
CA ARG A 64 1.18 -8.11 8.56
C ARG A 64 2.22 -8.74 9.49
N ALA A 65 2.41 -10.05 9.42
CA ALA A 65 3.32 -10.76 10.31
C ALA A 65 4.78 -10.45 9.93
N ALA A 66 5.09 -10.52 8.64
CA ALA A 66 6.40 -10.14 8.12
C ALA A 66 6.74 -8.68 8.44
N TYR A 67 5.78 -7.77 8.26
CA TYR A 67 5.96 -6.37 8.65
C TYR A 67 6.22 -6.20 10.15
N LYS A 68 5.43 -6.85 11.03
CA LYS A 68 5.59 -6.74 12.48
C LYS A 68 6.96 -7.25 12.95
N ALA A 69 7.44 -8.36 12.39
CA ALA A 69 8.76 -8.90 12.69
C ALA A 69 9.85 -7.88 12.33
N LEU A 70 9.80 -7.34 11.12
CA LEU A 70 10.75 -6.31 10.66
C LEU A 70 10.68 -5.04 11.53
N LYS A 71 9.47 -4.57 11.86
CA LYS A 71 9.28 -3.38 12.70
C LYS A 71 9.85 -3.57 14.11
N SER A 72 9.72 -4.78 14.68
CA SER A 72 10.29 -5.11 15.98
C SER A 72 11.82 -5.15 15.96
N GLU A 73 12.42 -5.63 14.86
CA GLU A 73 13.87 -5.69 14.70
C GLU A 73 14.47 -4.30 14.47
N CYS A 74 13.87 -3.51 13.57
CA CYS A 74 14.43 -2.23 13.13
C CYS A 74 14.01 -1.02 13.97
N ASP A 75 12.86 -1.06 14.64
CA ASP A 75 12.38 0.02 15.51
C ASP A 75 11.65 -0.55 16.74
N PRO A 76 12.38 -1.25 17.63
CA PRO A 76 11.84 -1.85 18.85
C PRO A 76 11.26 -0.80 19.81
N GLY A 77 11.76 0.43 19.76
CA GLY A 77 11.29 1.54 20.58
C GLY A 77 10.01 2.21 20.06
N GLY A 78 9.49 1.79 18.89
CA GLY A 78 8.24 2.33 18.36
C GLY A 78 8.31 3.81 17.97
N ARG A 79 9.48 4.31 17.55
CA ARG A 79 9.70 5.72 17.25
C ARG A 79 8.99 6.18 15.98
N PHE A 80 8.87 5.31 14.99
CA PHE A 80 8.24 5.63 13.70
C PHE A 80 6.80 5.12 13.64
N PRO A 81 5.91 5.82 12.89
CA PRO A 81 4.56 5.34 12.61
C PRO A 81 4.57 3.92 12.04
N GLY A 82 3.48 3.20 12.28
CA GLY A 82 3.29 1.92 11.62
C GLY A 82 3.05 2.07 10.12
N LEU A 83 3.16 0.97 9.37
CA LEU A 83 3.06 1.00 7.92
C LEU A 83 1.68 1.45 7.43
N TYR A 84 0.60 1.04 8.10
CA TYR A 84 -0.76 1.47 7.76
C TYR A 84 -0.95 2.95 8.06
N GLU A 85 -0.46 3.40 9.22
CA GLU A 85 -0.51 4.78 9.69
C GLU A 85 0.20 5.70 8.69
N LYS A 86 1.41 5.32 8.26
CA LYS A 86 2.18 6.03 7.23
C LYS A 86 1.48 6.02 5.86
N ALA A 87 1.02 4.86 5.41
CA ALA A 87 0.52 4.69 4.04
C ALA A 87 -0.90 5.24 3.83
N VAL A 88 -1.73 5.25 4.88
CA VAL A 88 -3.16 5.58 4.80
C VAL A 88 -3.50 6.80 5.66
N GLN A 89 -2.99 6.89 6.89
CA GLN A 89 -3.46 7.87 7.88
C GLN A 89 -2.74 9.22 7.87
N ARG A 90 -1.83 9.49 6.93
CA ARG A 90 -1.04 10.75 6.85
C ARG A 90 -0.36 11.11 8.18
N GLN A 91 0.21 10.11 8.86
CA GLN A 91 1.01 10.27 10.09
C GLN A 91 2.50 10.09 9.83
#